data_AF-A0A7C6JKG6-F1
#
_entry.id   AF-A0A7C6JKG6-F1
#
_cell.length_a   1.000
_cell.length_b   1.000
_cell.length_c   1.000
_cell.angle_alpha   90.00
_cell.angle_beta   90.00
_cell.angle_gamma   90.00
#
_symmetry.space_group_name_H-M   'P 1'
#
loop_
_entity.id
_entity.type
_entity.pdbx_description
1 polymer ?
#
loop_
_entity_poly.entity_id
_entity_poly.type
_entity_poly.pdbx_seq_one_letter_code
_entity_poly.pdbx_strand_id
1 'polypeptide(L)'
;MNRRNFILSLGSVFFAESFAREIQAAIRNSPGVKPIEGSWFEFQHHNPAEGKYWDETLKGFSAEQWDAKVKEIADAGINYLVLLSVAIDDKAFYPSSLMPSNEMGCEDPLEAVLSAADRYDVKFFVSNGYLGNWRNSYDVMTNPSADKLRSTVMNEVAEKYAHHESFYGWYFPNETGISGHFQDYYIDYVNRGSREAAKVTPGAKVLIAPYGTRNVQADDTYLSQLERLEVDFIAYQDEVGVEKSSVEESALFFERLHKLHQKVAKSRLWADVEVFRFEGQVYRSALLPAPAERVVQQLQAVSPYVEKIFVYQYPGLMNAPGSKAFAGHPESEILYTKLLDSGFINHR
;
A
#
# COMPACT_ATOMS: atom_id res chain seq x y z
N MET A 1 36.55 -30.78 20.90
CA MET A 1 36.04 -29.87 19.85
C MET A 1 36.13 -30.57 18.50
N ASN A 2 34.98 -30.79 17.86
CA ASN A 2 34.84 -31.67 16.69
C ASN A 2 35.15 -30.88 15.40
N ARG A 3 36.23 -31.25 14.67
CA ARG A 3 36.74 -30.53 13.47
C ARG A 3 35.69 -30.35 12.36
N ARG A 4 34.63 -31.17 12.33
CA ARG A 4 33.52 -31.05 11.36
C ARG A 4 32.63 -29.82 11.58
N ASN A 5 32.45 -29.36 12.82
CA ASN A 5 31.58 -28.21 13.10
C ASN A 5 32.23 -26.87 12.79
N PHE A 6 33.57 -26.81 12.81
CA PHE A 6 34.33 -25.59 12.52
C PHE A 6 34.41 -25.26 11.02
N ILE A 7 34.42 -26.29 10.16
CA ILE A 7 34.43 -26.12 8.70
C ILE A 7 33.04 -25.71 8.19
N LEU A 8 31.96 -26.20 8.81
CA LEU A 8 30.59 -25.79 8.50
C LEU A 8 30.30 -24.32 8.90
N SER A 9 30.85 -23.85 10.03
CA SER A 9 30.70 -22.45 10.46
C SER A 9 31.51 -21.48 9.60
N LEU A 10 32.70 -21.87 9.13
CA LEU A 10 33.49 -21.04 8.21
C LEU A 10 32.82 -20.92 6.84
N GLY A 11 32.30 -22.03 6.30
CA GLY A 11 31.58 -22.01 5.01
C GLY A 11 30.36 -21.08 5.05
N SER A 12 29.55 -21.15 6.10
CA SER A 12 28.35 -20.31 6.23
C SER A 12 28.67 -18.82 6.43
N VAL A 13 29.77 -18.48 7.12
CA VAL A 13 30.22 -17.08 7.26
C VAL A 13 30.79 -16.52 5.94
N PHE A 14 31.60 -17.31 5.21
CA PHE A 14 32.13 -16.88 3.92
C PHE A 14 31.05 -16.74 2.83
N PHE A 15 30.03 -17.62 2.84
CA PHE A 15 28.88 -17.46 1.94
C PHE A 15 28.04 -16.23 2.29
N ALA A 16 27.81 -15.94 3.59
CA ALA A 16 27.08 -14.76 4.02
C ALA A 16 27.83 -13.44 3.67
N GLU A 17 29.16 -13.39 3.84
CA GLU A 17 29.97 -12.21 3.50
C GLU A 17 30.10 -12.00 1.98
N SER A 18 30.27 -13.08 1.22
CA SER A 18 30.29 -13.05 -0.26
C SER A 18 28.96 -12.52 -0.81
N PHE A 19 27.86 -13.03 -0.25
CA PHE A 19 26.51 -12.66 -0.62
C PHE A 19 26.19 -11.20 -0.25
N ALA A 20 26.55 -10.77 0.97
CA ALA A 20 26.40 -9.37 1.40
C ALA A 20 27.20 -8.40 0.51
N ARG A 21 28.39 -8.80 0.03
CA ARG A 21 29.20 -7.98 -0.89
C ARG A 21 28.60 -7.89 -2.28
N GLU A 22 28.05 -8.98 -2.81
CA GLU A 22 27.33 -8.97 -4.10
C GLU A 22 26.06 -8.11 -4.02
N ILE A 23 25.34 -8.15 -2.90
CA ILE A 23 24.18 -7.29 -2.63
C ILE A 23 24.58 -5.81 -2.56
N GLN A 24 25.63 -5.49 -1.81
CA GLN A 24 26.14 -4.11 -1.75
C GLN A 24 26.68 -3.61 -3.10
N ALA A 25 27.16 -4.51 -3.96
CA ALA A 25 27.57 -4.17 -5.32
C ALA A 25 26.35 -3.94 -6.24
N ALA A 26 25.29 -4.73 -6.09
CA ALA A 26 24.03 -4.53 -6.82
C ALA A 26 23.35 -3.19 -6.46
N ILE A 27 23.30 -2.83 -5.17
CA ILE A 27 22.78 -1.54 -4.70
C ILE A 27 23.63 -0.36 -5.23
N ARG A 28 24.96 -0.50 -5.22
CA ARG A 28 25.88 0.54 -5.72
C ARG A 28 25.81 0.76 -7.24
N ASN A 29 25.35 -0.23 -7.99
CA ASN A 29 25.36 -0.22 -9.46
C ASN A 29 23.98 0.10 -10.08
N SER A 30 22.97 0.42 -9.28
CA SER A 30 21.64 0.69 -9.86
C SER A 30 21.49 2.11 -10.41
N PRO A 31 21.07 2.26 -11.68
CA PRO A 31 20.68 3.56 -12.23
C PRO A 31 19.38 4.05 -11.58
N GLY A 32 19.41 5.29 -11.05
CA GLY A 32 18.24 6.08 -10.66
C GLY A 32 17.48 5.60 -9.42
N VAL A 33 17.77 6.21 -8.27
CA VAL A 33 16.86 6.17 -7.10
C VAL A 33 15.53 6.80 -7.50
N LYS A 34 14.40 6.10 -7.29
CA LYS A 34 13.06 6.58 -7.64
C LYS A 34 12.43 7.34 -6.46
N PRO A 35 11.68 8.43 -6.70
CA PRO A 35 10.93 9.11 -5.66
C PRO A 35 9.74 8.27 -5.19
N ILE A 36 9.19 8.64 -4.04
CA ILE A 36 7.88 8.16 -3.60
C ILE A 36 6.83 8.90 -4.43
N GLU A 37 6.04 8.15 -5.19
CA GLU A 37 5.00 8.73 -6.06
C GLU A 37 3.59 8.51 -5.53
N GLY A 38 3.40 7.55 -4.62
CA GLY A 38 2.11 7.23 -4.05
C GLY A 38 2.13 6.86 -2.59
N SER A 39 0.96 6.88 -1.97
CA SER A 39 0.79 6.50 -0.56
C SER A 39 -0.57 5.85 -0.34
N TRP A 40 -0.62 4.92 0.60
CA TRP A 40 -1.89 4.55 1.24
C TRP A 40 -2.47 5.73 2.01
N PHE A 41 -3.80 5.73 2.12
CA PHE A 41 -4.61 6.77 2.73
C PHE A 41 -5.79 6.13 3.43
N GLU A 42 -6.20 6.70 4.56
CA GLU A 42 -7.35 6.23 5.31
C GLU A 42 -8.03 7.36 6.07
N PHE A 43 -9.31 7.15 6.35
CA PHE A 43 -10.07 8.02 7.25
C PHE A 43 -9.94 7.58 8.72
N GLN A 44 -9.88 6.26 8.94
CA GLN A 44 -9.58 5.61 10.22
C GLN A 44 -8.94 4.24 9.94
N HIS A 45 -8.00 3.84 10.79
CA HIS A 45 -7.33 2.55 10.66
C HIS A 45 -8.23 1.40 11.08
N HIS A 46 -8.15 0.29 10.35
CA HIS A 46 -8.99 -0.89 10.60
C HIS A 46 -8.60 -1.69 11.85
N ASN A 47 -7.35 -1.56 12.27
CA ASN A 47 -6.84 -2.04 13.54
C ASN A 47 -6.61 -0.85 14.48
N PRO A 48 -7.46 -0.62 15.50
CA PRO A 48 -7.33 0.52 16.41
C PRO A 48 -6.00 0.54 17.19
N ALA A 49 -5.37 -0.62 17.39
CA ALA A 49 -4.07 -0.67 18.05
C ALA A 49 -2.99 0.01 17.20
N GLU A 50 -3.06 -0.17 15.87
CA GLU A 50 -2.11 0.36 14.90
C GLU A 50 -2.33 1.86 14.67
N GLY A 51 -3.59 2.30 14.55
CA GLY A 51 -4.01 3.69 14.32
C GLY A 51 -4.00 4.62 15.54
N LYS A 52 -3.51 4.15 16.69
CA LYS A 52 -3.50 4.84 17.99
C LYS A 52 -3.13 6.33 17.93
N TYR A 53 -2.20 6.71 17.06
CA TYR A 53 -1.65 8.08 17.01
C TYR A 53 -2.35 9.02 16.02
N TRP A 54 -3.24 8.53 15.17
CA TRP A 54 -3.89 9.38 14.16
C TRP A 54 -5.40 9.21 14.07
N ASP A 55 -5.97 8.07 14.45
CA ASP A 55 -7.41 7.79 14.27
C ASP A 55 -8.31 8.88 14.86
N GLU A 56 -8.10 9.27 16.12
CA GLU A 56 -8.93 10.30 16.77
C GLU A 56 -8.76 11.67 16.11
N THR A 57 -7.56 11.97 15.61
CA THR A 57 -7.29 13.23 14.91
C THR A 57 -7.95 13.25 13.53
N LEU A 58 -7.81 12.17 12.75
CA LEU A 58 -8.46 12.02 11.44
C LEU A 58 -9.99 12.01 11.58
N LYS A 59 -10.51 11.34 12.63
CA LYS A 59 -11.94 11.40 12.99
C LYS A 59 -12.43 12.84 13.13
N GLY A 60 -11.62 13.71 13.75
CA GLY A 60 -11.96 15.11 13.99
C GLY A 60 -11.75 16.06 12.81
N PHE A 61 -11.18 15.60 11.69
CA PHE A 61 -10.87 16.49 10.56
C PHE A 61 -12.13 17.08 9.91
N SER A 62 -12.12 18.40 9.73
CA SER A 62 -13.09 19.10 8.88
C SER A 62 -12.75 18.91 7.39
N ALA A 63 -13.65 19.33 6.50
CA ALA A 63 -13.40 19.32 5.06
C ALA A 63 -12.14 20.14 4.68
N GLU A 64 -11.90 21.26 5.35
CA GLU A 64 -10.72 22.11 5.15
C GLU A 64 -9.42 21.42 5.60
N GLN A 65 -9.48 20.60 6.66
CA GLN A 65 -8.33 19.82 7.12
C GLN A 65 -8.04 18.65 6.18
N TRP A 66 -9.07 17.99 5.64
CA TRP A 66 -8.92 17.00 4.57
C TRP A 66 -8.30 17.61 3.31
N ASP A 67 -8.77 18.77 2.86
CA ASP A 67 -8.15 19.52 1.77
C ASP A 67 -6.67 19.82 2.06
N ALA A 68 -6.39 20.37 3.23
CA ALA A 68 -5.02 20.72 3.63
C ALA A 68 -4.10 19.49 3.67
N LYS A 69 -4.60 18.33 4.10
CA LYS A 69 -3.82 17.08 4.10
C LYS A 69 -3.54 16.58 2.68
N VAL A 70 -4.54 16.58 1.79
CA VAL A 70 -4.32 16.20 0.38
C VAL A 70 -3.34 17.16 -0.29
N LYS A 71 -3.47 18.47 -0.03
CA LYS A 71 -2.51 19.47 -0.51
C LYS A 71 -1.10 19.18 -0.02
N GLU A 72 -0.93 18.92 1.28
CA GLU A 72 0.38 18.64 1.86
C GLU A 72 1.06 17.42 1.21
N ILE A 73 0.29 16.37 0.95
CA ILE A 73 0.76 15.17 0.24
C ILE A 73 1.16 15.52 -1.19
N ALA A 74 0.35 16.30 -1.90
CA ALA A 74 0.65 16.75 -3.27
C ALA A 74 1.91 17.63 -3.32
N ASP A 75 2.08 18.53 -2.33
CA ASP A 75 3.26 19.38 -2.18
C ASP A 75 4.51 18.54 -1.91
N ALA A 76 4.37 17.38 -1.25
CA ALA A 76 5.42 16.38 -1.08
C ALA A 76 5.80 15.66 -2.40
N GLY A 77 5.12 15.97 -3.52
CA GLY A 77 5.35 15.33 -4.81
C GLY A 77 4.67 13.98 -4.98
N ILE A 78 3.84 13.56 -4.03
CA ILE A 78 3.07 12.32 -4.07
C ILE A 78 1.76 12.60 -4.81
N ASN A 79 1.57 11.96 -5.97
CA ASN A 79 0.45 12.25 -6.87
C ASN A 79 -0.52 11.07 -7.00
N TYR A 80 -0.33 10.01 -6.22
CA TYR A 80 -1.22 8.86 -6.15
C TYR A 80 -1.61 8.55 -4.70
N LEU A 81 -2.89 8.42 -4.42
CA LEU A 81 -3.41 8.01 -3.13
C LEU A 81 -4.24 6.74 -3.26
N VAL A 82 -4.04 5.81 -2.35
CA VAL A 82 -4.75 4.53 -2.29
C VAL A 82 -5.63 4.53 -1.06
N LEU A 83 -6.92 4.78 -1.22
CA LEU A 83 -7.86 4.79 -0.12
C LEU A 83 -8.09 3.35 0.35
N LEU A 84 -7.78 3.04 1.60
CA LEU A 84 -7.94 1.70 2.18
C LEU A 84 -9.40 1.25 2.19
N SER A 85 -10.30 2.14 2.59
CA SER A 85 -11.70 1.80 2.81
C SER A 85 -12.61 3.01 2.56
N VAL A 86 -13.73 2.77 1.87
CA VAL A 86 -14.86 3.72 1.81
C VAL A 86 -15.85 3.48 2.96
N ALA A 87 -15.73 2.33 3.61
CA ALA A 87 -16.52 1.91 4.75
C ALA A 87 -15.74 0.90 5.59
N ILE A 88 -15.98 0.89 6.89
CA ILE A 88 -15.44 -0.09 7.83
C ILE A 88 -16.43 -0.37 8.95
N ASP A 89 -16.46 -1.62 9.42
CA ASP A 89 -17.34 -2.08 10.51
C ASP A 89 -18.80 -1.64 10.26
N ASP A 90 -19.26 -1.90 9.03
CA ASP A 90 -20.60 -1.62 8.49
C ASP A 90 -21.01 -0.13 8.54
N LYS A 91 -20.05 0.78 8.49
CA LYS A 91 -20.26 2.23 8.44
C LYS A 91 -19.45 2.89 7.32
N ALA A 92 -20.08 3.79 6.57
CA ALA A 92 -19.45 4.50 5.46
C ALA A 92 -18.73 5.79 5.89
N PHE A 93 -17.66 6.15 5.18
CA PHE A 93 -17.00 7.46 5.26
C PHE A 93 -17.55 8.46 4.24
N TYR A 94 -18.82 8.28 3.90
CA TYR A 94 -19.60 9.11 2.98
C TYR A 94 -21.09 8.90 3.30
N PRO A 95 -22.03 9.76 2.85
CA PRO A 95 -23.46 9.67 3.15
C PRO A 95 -24.13 8.56 2.33
N SER A 96 -23.84 7.29 2.62
CA SER A 96 -24.40 6.12 1.95
C SER A 96 -25.90 5.92 2.21
N SER A 97 -26.62 5.40 1.20
CA SER A 97 -28.00 4.90 1.36
C SER A 97 -28.04 3.43 1.81
N LEU A 98 -26.91 2.73 1.73
CA LEU A 98 -26.77 1.29 2.00
C LEU A 98 -26.42 0.99 3.46
N MET A 99 -25.76 1.92 4.14
CA MET A 99 -25.26 1.74 5.51
C MET A 99 -25.15 3.09 6.23
N PRO A 100 -25.16 3.09 7.59
CA PRO A 100 -24.96 4.32 8.35
C PRO A 100 -23.56 4.92 8.13
N SER A 101 -23.39 6.20 8.44
CA SER A 101 -22.07 6.86 8.38
C SER A 101 -21.25 6.64 9.64
N ASN A 102 -19.93 6.66 9.50
CA ASN A 102 -19.02 6.83 10.62
C ASN A 102 -19.16 8.23 11.22
N GLU A 103 -18.92 8.34 12.52
CA GLU A 103 -18.86 9.63 13.19
C GLU A 103 -17.55 10.31 12.78
N MET A 104 -17.66 11.39 12.01
CA MET A 104 -16.52 12.17 11.49
C MET A 104 -16.80 13.67 11.65
N GLY A 105 -15.75 14.48 11.76
CA GLY A 105 -15.82 15.95 11.77
C GLY A 105 -16.16 16.56 10.41
N CYS A 106 -16.22 15.74 9.36
CA CYS A 106 -16.63 16.08 8.01
C CYS A 106 -17.82 15.20 7.63
N GLU A 107 -18.87 15.79 7.05
CA GLU A 107 -20.10 15.07 6.68
C GLU A 107 -19.87 14.08 5.52
N ASP A 108 -19.08 14.49 4.53
CA ASP A 108 -18.66 13.64 3.41
C ASP A 108 -17.14 13.71 3.21
N PRO A 109 -16.36 12.94 4.00
CA PRO A 109 -14.91 12.87 3.86
C PRO A 109 -14.44 12.44 2.47
N LEU A 110 -15.18 11.53 1.79
CA LEU A 110 -14.83 11.05 0.47
C LEU A 110 -14.95 12.15 -0.60
N GLU A 111 -16.06 12.90 -0.58
CA GLU A 111 -16.21 14.10 -1.42
C GLU A 111 -15.08 15.11 -1.14
N ALA A 112 -14.79 15.39 0.13
CA ALA A 112 -13.78 16.38 0.50
C ALA A 112 -12.38 16.05 -0.05
N VAL A 113 -11.96 14.79 0.04
CA VAL A 113 -10.63 14.38 -0.45
C VAL A 113 -10.56 14.28 -1.97
N LEU A 114 -11.62 13.84 -2.66
CA LEU A 114 -11.65 13.79 -4.13
C LEU A 114 -11.72 15.19 -4.74
N SER A 115 -12.56 16.07 -4.18
CA SER A 115 -12.58 17.49 -4.54
C SER A 115 -11.21 18.16 -4.34
N ALA A 116 -10.49 17.84 -3.26
CA ALA A 116 -9.13 18.34 -3.05
C ALA A 116 -8.14 17.74 -4.04
N ALA A 117 -8.27 16.45 -4.34
CA ALA A 117 -7.42 15.76 -5.29
C ALA A 117 -7.54 16.33 -6.71
N ASP A 118 -8.76 16.69 -7.14
CA ASP A 118 -9.00 17.42 -8.40
C ASP A 118 -8.24 18.75 -8.44
N ARG A 119 -8.21 19.50 -7.33
CA ARG A 119 -7.50 20.79 -7.24
C ARG A 119 -5.98 20.65 -7.32
N TYR A 120 -5.44 19.55 -6.80
CA TYR A 120 -4.00 19.38 -6.59
C TYR A 120 -3.38 18.32 -7.52
N ASP A 121 -4.11 17.86 -8.54
CA ASP A 121 -3.69 16.84 -9.52
C ASP A 121 -3.23 15.53 -8.86
N VAL A 122 -3.98 15.09 -7.85
CA VAL A 122 -3.77 13.80 -7.18
C VAL A 122 -4.75 12.77 -7.73
N LYS A 123 -4.25 11.56 -7.99
CA LYS A 123 -5.04 10.43 -8.46
C LYS A 123 -5.39 9.51 -7.29
N PHE A 124 -6.66 9.20 -7.12
CA PHE A 124 -7.15 8.26 -6.12
C PHE A 124 -7.47 6.89 -6.73
N PHE A 125 -6.94 5.84 -6.10
CA PHE A 125 -7.53 4.51 -6.15
C PHE A 125 -8.51 4.36 -4.98
N VAL A 126 -9.79 4.23 -5.29
CA VAL A 126 -10.87 4.14 -4.30
C VAL A 126 -11.12 2.68 -3.93
N SER A 127 -11.26 2.39 -2.64
CA SER A 127 -11.45 1.03 -2.16
C SER A 127 -12.78 0.40 -2.59
N ASN A 128 -12.77 -0.90 -2.85
CA ASN A 128 -13.99 -1.72 -2.91
C ASN A 128 -14.18 -2.69 -1.73
N GLY A 129 -13.33 -2.64 -0.70
CA GLY A 129 -13.32 -3.65 0.38
C GLY A 129 -13.50 -3.07 1.78
N TYR A 130 -13.11 -3.87 2.79
CA TYR A 130 -13.46 -3.69 4.21
C TYR A 130 -14.97 -3.74 4.53
N LEU A 131 -15.73 -4.34 3.63
CA LEU A 131 -17.17 -4.56 3.77
C LEU A 131 -17.47 -5.94 4.37
N GLY A 132 -18.55 -6.04 5.15
CA GLY A 132 -18.99 -7.30 5.75
C GLY A 132 -17.96 -7.87 6.73
N ASN A 133 -17.82 -9.21 6.78
CA ASN A 133 -16.89 -9.89 7.67
C ASN A 133 -15.44 -9.82 7.15
N TRP A 134 -14.92 -8.61 6.94
CA TRP A 134 -13.58 -8.35 6.39
C TRP A 134 -12.44 -9.02 7.17
N ARG A 135 -12.65 -9.34 8.45
CA ARG A 135 -11.71 -10.11 9.29
C ARG A 135 -11.56 -11.57 8.85
N ASN A 136 -12.46 -12.07 8.00
CA ASN A 136 -12.38 -13.37 7.36
C ASN A 136 -12.19 -13.20 5.84
N SER A 137 -10.93 -13.08 5.43
CA SER A 137 -10.53 -12.88 4.03
C SER A 137 -11.13 -13.92 3.08
N TYR A 138 -11.20 -15.19 3.49
CA TYR A 138 -11.78 -16.25 2.66
C TYR A 138 -13.29 -16.01 2.40
N ASP A 139 -14.04 -15.67 3.45
CA ASP A 139 -15.48 -15.40 3.34
C ASP A 139 -15.75 -14.20 2.41
N VAL A 140 -15.09 -13.06 2.63
CA VAL A 140 -15.34 -11.86 1.80
C VAL A 140 -14.94 -11.99 0.33
N MET A 141 -14.09 -12.97 0.00
CA MET A 141 -13.66 -13.25 -1.38
C MET A 141 -14.48 -14.34 -2.07
N THR A 142 -15.13 -15.23 -1.32
CA THR A 142 -15.84 -16.40 -1.89
C THR A 142 -17.34 -16.36 -1.71
N ASN A 143 -17.84 -15.63 -0.71
CA ASN A 143 -19.25 -15.58 -0.37
C ASN A 143 -20.04 -14.72 -1.38
N PRO A 144 -21.06 -15.27 -2.07
CA PRO A 144 -21.87 -14.50 -3.03
C PRO A 144 -22.57 -13.29 -2.41
N SER A 145 -22.93 -13.34 -1.13
CA SER A 145 -23.55 -12.20 -0.44
C SER A 145 -22.57 -11.05 -0.23
N ALA A 146 -21.31 -11.37 0.10
CA ALA A 146 -20.24 -10.37 0.21
C ALA A 146 -19.89 -9.77 -1.15
N ASP A 147 -19.86 -10.59 -2.21
CA ASP A 147 -19.66 -10.15 -3.60
C ASP A 147 -20.78 -9.21 -4.07
N LYS A 148 -22.04 -9.51 -3.73
CA LYS A 148 -23.19 -8.66 -4.02
C LYS A 148 -23.14 -7.33 -3.25
N LEU A 149 -22.81 -7.36 -1.96
CA LEU A 149 -22.66 -6.15 -1.15
C LEU A 149 -21.59 -5.23 -1.75
N ARG A 150 -20.41 -5.78 -2.02
CA ARG A 150 -19.29 -5.05 -2.63
C ARG A 150 -19.66 -4.44 -3.99
N SER A 151 -20.31 -5.21 -4.85
CA SER A 151 -20.76 -4.70 -6.16
C SER A 151 -21.77 -3.56 -5.98
N THR A 152 -22.73 -3.69 -5.07
CA THR A 152 -23.71 -2.62 -4.76
C THR A 152 -23.02 -1.35 -4.26
N VAL A 153 -22.05 -1.48 -3.37
CA VAL A 153 -21.27 -0.34 -2.86
C VAL A 153 -20.44 0.30 -3.97
N MET A 154 -19.78 -0.49 -4.82
CA MET A 154 -19.04 0.04 -5.98
C MET A 154 -19.94 0.84 -6.92
N ASN A 155 -21.18 0.39 -7.16
CA ASN A 155 -22.15 1.13 -7.97
C ASN A 155 -22.54 2.46 -7.32
N GLU A 156 -22.85 2.48 -6.01
CA GLU A 156 -23.21 3.72 -5.31
C GLU A 156 -22.04 4.72 -5.28
N VAL A 157 -20.82 4.24 -4.98
CA VAL A 157 -19.62 5.07 -4.98
C VAL A 157 -19.33 5.62 -6.37
N ALA A 158 -19.47 4.81 -7.42
CA ALA A 158 -19.28 5.27 -8.80
C ALA A 158 -20.32 6.34 -9.18
N GLU A 159 -21.60 6.10 -8.89
CA GLU A 159 -22.69 7.05 -9.17
C GLU A 159 -22.44 8.41 -8.52
N LYS A 160 -21.95 8.41 -7.28
CA LYS A 160 -21.71 9.63 -6.52
C LYS A 160 -20.41 10.33 -6.90
N TYR A 161 -19.32 9.59 -7.11
CA TYR A 161 -17.98 10.17 -7.06
C TYR A 161 -17.13 9.93 -8.32
N ALA A 162 -17.54 9.08 -9.27
CA ALA A 162 -16.75 8.83 -10.48
C ALA A 162 -16.71 10.02 -11.46
N HIS A 163 -17.42 11.10 -11.16
CA HIS A 163 -17.36 12.34 -11.91
C HIS A 163 -16.10 13.17 -11.62
N HIS A 164 -15.39 12.87 -10.52
CA HIS A 164 -14.10 13.49 -10.19
C HIS A 164 -13.01 12.99 -11.13
N GLU A 165 -12.22 13.91 -11.69
CA GLU A 165 -11.08 13.55 -12.54
C GLU A 165 -9.98 12.81 -11.75
N SER A 166 -9.91 13.08 -10.44
CA SER A 166 -9.05 12.38 -9.50
C SER A 166 -9.48 10.93 -9.23
N PHE A 167 -10.71 10.52 -9.55
CA PHE A 167 -11.11 9.11 -9.47
C PHE A 167 -10.39 8.31 -10.55
N TYR A 168 -9.19 7.84 -10.24
CA TYR A 168 -8.29 7.21 -11.19
C TYR A 168 -8.56 5.71 -11.36
N GLY A 169 -8.97 5.05 -10.27
CA GLY A 169 -9.08 3.61 -10.24
C GLY A 169 -9.71 3.05 -8.98
N TRP A 170 -9.72 1.73 -8.91
CA TRP A 170 -10.15 0.95 -7.76
C TRP A 170 -8.97 0.26 -7.10
N TYR A 171 -9.00 0.23 -5.77
CA TYR A 171 -8.12 -0.59 -4.95
C TYR A 171 -8.90 -1.74 -4.33
N PHE A 172 -8.35 -2.96 -4.40
CA PHE A 172 -8.97 -4.14 -3.78
C PHE A 172 -8.19 -4.54 -2.52
N PRO A 173 -8.65 -4.14 -1.32
CA PRO A 173 -7.89 -4.32 -0.07
C PRO A 173 -8.04 -5.72 0.55
N ASN A 174 -8.95 -6.56 0.06
CA ASN A 174 -9.10 -7.90 0.61
C ASN A 174 -7.95 -8.77 0.09
N GLU A 175 -6.89 -8.84 0.86
CA GLU A 175 -5.64 -9.51 0.48
C GLU A 175 -5.60 -10.96 0.97
N THR A 176 -4.93 -11.82 0.18
CA THR A 176 -4.45 -13.12 0.64
C THR A 176 -2.94 -13.15 0.56
N GLY A 177 -2.30 -13.78 1.55
CA GLY A 177 -0.87 -13.98 1.51
C GLY A 177 -0.48 -14.92 0.39
N ILE A 178 0.52 -14.53 -0.39
CA ILE A 178 1.15 -15.43 -1.34
C ILE A 178 1.90 -16.50 -0.54
N SER A 179 1.66 -17.76 -0.87
CA SER A 179 2.34 -18.92 -0.30
C SER A 179 2.78 -19.81 -1.46
N GLY A 180 3.92 -19.48 -2.07
CA GLY A 180 4.33 -19.97 -3.38
C GLY A 180 3.59 -19.25 -4.50
N HIS A 181 2.26 -19.38 -4.51
CA HIS A 181 1.37 -18.94 -5.58
C HIS A 181 0.16 -18.19 -5.03
N PHE A 182 -0.56 -17.49 -5.91
CA PHE A 182 -1.90 -17.00 -5.58
C PHE A 182 -2.86 -18.18 -5.41
N GLN A 183 -3.86 -18.03 -4.54
CA GLN A 183 -4.96 -18.97 -4.47
C GLN A 183 -5.94 -18.72 -5.63
N ASP A 184 -6.53 -19.77 -6.22
CA ASP A 184 -7.44 -19.60 -7.36
C ASP A 184 -8.66 -18.72 -7.00
N TYR A 185 -9.21 -18.88 -5.79
CA TYR A 185 -10.33 -18.06 -5.35
C TYR A 185 -9.98 -16.56 -5.24
N TYR A 186 -8.70 -16.24 -4.98
CA TYR A 186 -8.22 -14.86 -4.96
C TYR A 186 -8.18 -14.27 -6.37
N ILE A 187 -7.65 -15.02 -7.34
CA ILE A 187 -7.67 -14.62 -8.76
C ILE A 187 -9.11 -14.42 -9.23
N ASP A 188 -10.02 -15.32 -8.88
CA ASP A 188 -11.43 -15.21 -9.23
C ASP A 188 -12.10 -13.98 -8.59
N TYR A 189 -11.79 -13.68 -7.32
CA TYR A 189 -12.25 -12.48 -6.62
C TYR A 189 -11.78 -11.20 -7.33
N VAL A 190 -10.47 -11.11 -7.63
CA VAL A 190 -9.87 -9.97 -8.30
C VAL A 190 -10.48 -9.77 -9.68
N ASN A 191 -10.61 -10.84 -10.47
CA ASN A 191 -11.15 -10.74 -11.82
C ASN A 191 -12.65 -10.40 -11.82
N ARG A 192 -13.45 -10.92 -10.88
CA ARG A 192 -14.85 -10.47 -10.71
C ARG A 192 -14.93 -8.99 -10.36
N GLY A 193 -14.12 -8.52 -9.41
CA GLY A 193 -14.06 -7.10 -9.03
C GLY A 193 -13.65 -6.20 -10.19
N SER A 194 -12.66 -6.63 -10.99
CA SER A 194 -12.15 -5.89 -12.15
C SER A 194 -13.22 -5.75 -13.24
N ARG A 195 -13.98 -6.82 -13.50
CA ARG A 195 -15.12 -6.75 -14.43
C ARG A 195 -16.25 -5.86 -13.93
N GLU A 196 -16.49 -5.79 -12.63
CA GLU A 196 -17.48 -4.85 -12.09
C GLU A 196 -16.99 -3.41 -12.20
N ALA A 197 -15.73 -3.13 -11.82
CA ALA A 197 -15.09 -1.83 -12.01
C ALA A 197 -15.20 -1.34 -13.47
N ALA A 198 -14.92 -2.21 -14.45
CA ALA A 198 -15.03 -1.88 -15.86
C ALA A 198 -16.46 -1.53 -16.32
N LYS A 199 -17.50 -2.04 -15.65
CA LYS A 199 -18.90 -1.69 -15.95
C LYS A 199 -19.28 -0.34 -15.34
N VAL A 200 -18.93 -0.12 -14.07
CA VAL A 200 -19.41 1.05 -13.32
C VAL A 200 -18.56 2.29 -13.55
N THR A 201 -17.29 2.11 -13.88
CA THR A 201 -16.34 3.19 -14.19
C THR A 201 -15.45 2.79 -15.38
N PRO A 202 -15.97 2.83 -16.61
CA PRO A 202 -15.20 2.44 -17.80
C PRO A 202 -13.89 3.24 -17.92
N GLY A 203 -12.77 2.53 -18.05
CA GLY A 203 -11.43 3.13 -18.17
C GLY A 203 -10.68 3.35 -16.84
N ALA A 204 -11.37 3.24 -15.70
CA ALA A 204 -10.74 3.28 -14.39
C ALA A 204 -9.75 2.11 -14.22
N LYS A 205 -8.64 2.37 -13.53
CA LYS A 205 -7.56 1.41 -13.33
C LYS A 205 -7.81 0.50 -12.14
N VAL A 206 -7.19 -0.67 -12.11
CA VAL A 206 -7.27 -1.58 -10.96
C VAL A 206 -5.89 -1.83 -10.34
N LEU A 207 -5.81 -1.60 -9.04
CA LEU A 207 -4.63 -1.84 -8.20
C LEU A 207 -4.94 -2.91 -7.14
N ILE A 208 -4.00 -3.84 -6.98
CA ILE A 208 -3.94 -4.77 -5.84
C ILE A 208 -2.58 -4.65 -5.15
N ALA A 209 -2.51 -4.97 -3.85
CA ALA A 209 -1.27 -4.94 -3.10
C ALA A 209 -1.08 -6.18 -2.21
N PRO A 210 -0.72 -7.34 -2.80
CA PRO A 210 -0.59 -8.58 -2.05
C PRO A 210 0.64 -8.57 -1.12
N TYR A 211 0.49 -9.20 0.04
CA TYR A 211 1.60 -9.59 0.93
C TYR A 211 2.09 -11.02 0.65
N GLY A 212 3.19 -11.42 1.28
CA GLY A 212 3.84 -12.70 1.02
C GLY A 212 4.83 -12.65 -0.14
N THR A 213 5.32 -11.46 -0.49
CA THR A 213 6.33 -11.22 -1.54
C THR A 213 7.53 -12.14 -1.40
N ARG A 214 7.98 -12.36 -0.16
CA ARG A 214 9.09 -13.29 0.16
C ARG A 214 8.83 -14.74 -0.24
N ASN A 215 7.56 -15.14 -0.31
CA ASN A 215 7.14 -16.53 -0.56
C ASN A 215 6.86 -16.80 -2.04
N VAL A 216 7.01 -15.83 -2.94
CA VAL A 216 6.73 -16.01 -4.37
C VAL A 216 7.65 -17.09 -4.96
N GLN A 217 7.03 -18.13 -5.51
CA GLN A 217 7.68 -19.17 -6.28
C GLN A 217 7.74 -18.76 -7.76
N ALA A 218 8.94 -18.43 -8.24
CA ALA A 218 9.15 -17.98 -9.62
C ALA A 218 9.20 -19.16 -10.60
N ASP A 219 8.03 -19.70 -10.94
CA ASP A 219 7.86 -20.76 -11.92
C ASP A 219 6.76 -20.43 -12.95
N ASP A 220 6.55 -21.36 -13.89
CA ASP A 220 5.55 -21.20 -14.96
C ASP A 220 4.12 -21.11 -14.43
N THR A 221 3.84 -21.69 -13.27
CA THR A 221 2.54 -21.57 -12.60
C THR A 221 2.29 -20.12 -12.19
N TYR A 222 3.26 -19.48 -11.54
CA TYR A 222 3.12 -18.07 -11.14
C TYR A 222 3.03 -17.14 -12.35
N LEU A 223 3.80 -17.41 -13.42
CA LEU A 223 3.67 -16.68 -14.69
C LEU A 223 2.26 -16.76 -15.27
N SER A 224 1.68 -17.97 -15.32
CA SER A 224 0.30 -18.17 -15.77
C SER A 224 -0.72 -17.44 -14.88
N GLN A 225 -0.48 -17.34 -13.57
CA GLN A 225 -1.35 -16.56 -12.67
C GLN A 225 -1.28 -15.06 -12.97
N LEU A 226 -0.08 -14.52 -13.22
CA LEU A 226 0.07 -13.12 -13.65
C LEU A 226 -0.64 -12.85 -14.98
N GLU A 227 -0.62 -13.79 -15.92
CA GLU A 227 -1.38 -13.70 -17.18
C GLU A 227 -2.90 -13.72 -16.97
N ARG A 228 -3.38 -14.45 -15.95
CA ARG A 228 -4.81 -14.57 -15.63
C ARG A 228 -5.36 -13.36 -14.89
N LEU A 229 -4.57 -12.66 -14.07
CA LEU A 229 -5.03 -11.51 -13.30
C LEU A 229 -5.47 -10.36 -14.22
N GLU A 230 -6.66 -9.80 -13.99
CA GLU A 230 -7.28 -8.72 -14.78
C GLU A 230 -7.03 -7.34 -14.14
N VAL A 231 -5.78 -7.06 -13.74
CA VAL A 231 -5.40 -5.81 -13.06
C VAL A 231 -4.36 -5.03 -13.85
N ASP A 232 -4.35 -3.70 -13.71
CA ASP A 232 -3.34 -2.85 -14.32
C ASP A 232 -2.04 -2.83 -13.52
N PHE A 233 -2.14 -2.85 -12.18
CA PHE A 233 -1.03 -2.61 -11.27
C PHE A 233 -1.01 -3.63 -10.12
N ILE A 234 0.18 -4.10 -9.76
CA ILE A 234 0.41 -4.88 -8.53
C ILE A 234 1.50 -4.17 -7.72
N ALA A 235 1.13 -3.64 -6.55
CA ALA A 235 2.05 -3.02 -5.60
C ALA A 235 2.38 -4.02 -4.49
N TYR A 236 3.43 -4.82 -4.69
CA TYR A 236 3.81 -5.84 -3.72
C TYR A 236 4.33 -5.21 -2.42
N GLN A 237 3.88 -5.71 -1.27
CA GLN A 237 4.38 -5.27 0.04
C GLN A 237 5.81 -5.78 0.27
N ASP A 238 6.70 -4.92 0.76
CA ASP A 238 8.08 -5.31 1.08
C ASP A 238 8.20 -6.16 2.36
N GLU A 239 7.20 -6.07 3.23
CA GLU A 239 7.06 -6.77 4.50
C GLU A 239 8.22 -6.51 5.49
N VAL A 240 8.90 -5.37 5.35
CA VAL A 240 10.01 -4.96 6.24
C VAL A 240 9.49 -4.34 7.54
N GLY A 241 8.43 -3.54 7.48
CA GLY A 241 7.78 -2.93 8.65
C GLY A 241 7.11 -3.95 9.57
N VAL A 242 6.64 -5.07 9.02
CA VAL A 242 6.10 -6.23 9.75
C VAL A 242 7.14 -7.28 10.13
N GLU A 243 8.42 -6.97 9.99
CA GLU A 243 9.54 -7.81 10.46
C GLU A 243 9.62 -9.21 9.81
N LYS A 244 9.09 -9.38 8.59
CA LYS A 244 9.18 -10.65 7.85
C LYS A 244 10.33 -10.69 6.83
N SER A 245 10.83 -9.52 6.45
CA SER A 245 11.91 -9.34 5.48
C SER A 245 12.93 -8.33 6.00
N SER A 246 14.21 -8.57 5.71
CA SER A 246 15.24 -7.52 5.75
C SER A 246 15.22 -6.67 4.47
N VAL A 247 15.91 -5.52 4.49
CA VAL A 247 16.05 -4.66 3.30
C VAL A 247 16.76 -5.40 2.17
N GLU A 248 17.79 -6.16 2.50
CA GLU A 248 18.58 -6.94 1.55
C GLU A 248 17.75 -8.05 0.90
N GLU A 249 16.93 -8.76 1.69
CA GLU A 249 16.01 -9.76 1.17
C GLU A 249 14.94 -9.14 0.28
N SER A 250 14.39 -7.99 0.66
CA SER A 250 13.41 -7.25 -0.14
C SER A 250 13.93 -6.96 -1.55
N ALA A 251 15.16 -6.46 -1.68
CA ALA A 251 15.79 -6.22 -2.99
C ALA A 251 15.77 -7.47 -3.90
N LEU A 252 16.08 -8.64 -3.33
CA LEU A 252 16.11 -9.91 -4.07
C LEU A 252 14.72 -10.38 -4.48
N PHE A 253 13.71 -10.15 -3.63
CA PHE A 253 12.33 -10.50 -3.96
C PHE A 253 11.79 -9.61 -5.09
N PHE A 254 12.07 -8.31 -5.04
CA PHE A 254 11.68 -7.39 -6.12
C PHE A 254 12.43 -7.65 -7.42
N GLU A 255 13.71 -8.04 -7.39
CA GLU A 255 14.43 -8.48 -8.59
C GLU A 255 13.75 -9.71 -9.23
N ARG A 256 13.35 -10.69 -8.42
CA ARG A 256 12.65 -11.89 -8.88
C ARG A 256 11.30 -11.53 -9.51
N LEU A 257 10.52 -10.68 -8.85
CA LEU A 257 9.26 -10.17 -9.37
C LEU A 257 9.45 -9.41 -10.68
N HIS A 258 10.48 -8.56 -10.77
CA HIS A 258 10.79 -7.84 -12.00
C HIS A 258 11.00 -8.81 -13.17
N LYS A 259 11.81 -9.85 -12.99
CA LYS A 259 12.03 -10.88 -14.02
C LYS A 259 10.74 -11.61 -14.42
N LEU A 260 9.80 -11.83 -13.50
CA LEU A 260 8.50 -12.44 -13.81
C LEU A 260 7.60 -11.48 -14.61
N HIS A 261 7.47 -10.23 -14.15
CA HIS A 261 6.65 -9.22 -14.82
C HIS A 261 7.16 -8.87 -16.22
N GLN A 262 8.47 -8.87 -16.45
CA GLN A 262 9.05 -8.67 -17.79
C GLN A 262 8.67 -9.77 -18.79
N LYS A 263 8.33 -10.98 -18.32
CA LYS A 263 7.91 -12.09 -19.21
C LYS A 263 6.45 -12.01 -19.64
N VAL A 264 5.58 -11.55 -18.75
CA VAL A 264 4.11 -11.51 -18.98
C VAL A 264 3.65 -10.15 -19.52
N ALA A 265 4.27 -9.06 -19.05
CA ALA A 265 4.00 -7.67 -19.44
C ALA A 265 2.51 -7.25 -19.40
N LYS A 266 1.68 -7.89 -18.57
CA LYS A 266 0.25 -7.59 -18.41
C LYS A 266 -0.02 -6.52 -17.35
N SER A 267 0.44 -6.75 -16.13
CA SER A 267 0.36 -5.80 -15.02
C SER A 267 1.73 -5.17 -14.74
N ARG A 268 1.73 -3.89 -14.40
CA ARG A 268 2.96 -3.17 -14.01
C ARG A 268 3.33 -3.49 -12.57
N LEU A 269 4.64 -3.62 -12.34
CA LEU A 269 5.21 -3.94 -11.03
C LEU A 269 5.50 -2.64 -10.26
N TRP A 270 4.79 -2.43 -9.16
CA TRP A 270 5.01 -1.36 -8.19
C TRP A 270 5.46 -1.94 -6.84
N ALA A 271 6.01 -1.10 -5.97
CA ALA A 271 6.32 -1.46 -4.59
C ALA A 271 5.37 -0.74 -3.63
N ASP A 272 4.90 -1.46 -2.61
CA ASP A 272 4.41 -0.90 -1.36
C ASP A 272 5.50 -1.06 -0.29
N VAL A 273 6.13 0.06 0.08
CA VAL A 273 7.21 0.09 1.06
C VAL A 273 6.64 0.47 2.42
N GLU A 274 6.73 -0.45 3.39
CA GLU A 274 6.26 -0.21 4.75
C GLU A 274 7.23 0.75 5.48
N VAL A 275 6.83 2.01 5.64
CA VAL A 275 7.67 3.05 6.28
C VAL A 275 7.48 3.14 7.80
N PHE A 276 6.88 2.10 8.38
CA PHE A 276 6.58 2.02 9.80
C PHE A 276 7.38 0.94 10.53
N ARG A 277 7.33 1.02 11.86
CA ARG A 277 7.68 -0.04 12.82
C ARG A 277 6.58 -0.15 13.86
N PHE A 278 6.52 -1.26 14.57
CA PHE A 278 5.63 -1.39 15.71
C PHE A 278 6.24 -0.75 16.96
N GLU A 279 5.41 -0.05 17.76
CA GLU A 279 5.78 0.46 19.09
C GLU A 279 6.12 -0.69 20.05
N GLY A 280 5.44 -1.82 19.90
CA GLY A 280 5.59 -3.02 20.71
C GLY A 280 5.39 -4.29 19.89
N GLN A 281 4.45 -5.15 20.31
CA GLN A 281 4.23 -6.41 19.63
C GLN A 281 3.62 -6.20 18.22
N VAL A 282 4.26 -6.79 17.21
CA VAL A 282 3.80 -6.81 15.81
C VAL A 282 2.32 -7.21 15.73
N TYR A 283 1.53 -6.43 14.96
CA TYR A 283 0.08 -6.52 14.79
C TYR A 283 -0.79 -6.24 16.03
N ARG A 284 -0.18 -5.83 17.15
CA ARG A 284 -0.88 -5.61 18.44
C ARG A 284 -0.47 -4.31 19.14
N SER A 285 0.20 -3.41 18.43
CA SER A 285 0.62 -2.12 18.94
C SER A 285 0.58 -1.06 17.85
N ALA A 286 0.75 0.19 18.26
CA ALA A 286 0.76 1.33 17.36
C ALA A 286 1.85 1.21 16.31
N LEU A 287 1.56 1.75 15.12
CA LEU A 287 2.59 2.00 14.13
C LEU A 287 3.25 3.34 14.45
N LEU A 288 4.58 3.33 14.38
CA LEU A 288 5.42 4.51 14.46
C LEU A 288 6.19 4.65 13.16
N PRO A 289 6.57 5.87 12.76
CA PRO A 289 7.54 6.06 11.69
C PRO A 289 8.80 5.24 11.97
N ALA A 290 9.29 4.56 10.95
CA ALA A 290 10.55 3.86 11.04
C ALA A 290 11.74 4.82 11.00
N PRO A 291 12.94 4.39 11.46
CA PRO A 291 14.15 5.17 11.27
C PRO A 291 14.35 5.52 9.80
N ALA A 292 14.58 6.80 9.51
CA ALA A 292 14.67 7.30 8.14
C ALA A 292 15.77 6.60 7.34
N GLU A 293 16.88 6.23 8.00
CA GLU A 293 17.97 5.48 7.38
C GLU A 293 17.50 4.12 6.85
N ARG A 294 16.63 3.42 7.61
CA ARG A 294 16.02 2.15 7.18
C ARG A 294 15.13 2.37 5.97
N VAL A 295 14.28 3.41 6.02
CA VAL A 295 13.35 3.73 4.92
C VAL A 295 14.11 4.10 3.65
N VAL A 296 15.13 4.95 3.73
CA VAL A 296 15.99 5.29 2.58
C VAL A 296 16.61 4.03 1.96
N GLN A 297 17.10 3.10 2.78
CA GLN A 297 17.65 1.84 2.28
C GLN A 297 16.59 0.96 1.62
N GLN A 298 15.37 0.88 2.18
CA GLN A 298 14.23 0.18 1.56
C GLN A 298 13.91 0.76 0.17
N LEU A 299 13.77 2.09 0.07
CA LEU A 299 13.46 2.77 -1.19
C LEU A 299 14.56 2.56 -2.25
N GLN A 300 15.82 2.62 -1.85
CA GLN A 300 16.97 2.32 -2.73
C GLN A 300 16.99 0.86 -3.19
N ALA A 301 16.64 -0.07 -2.30
CA ALA A 301 16.65 -1.50 -2.57
C ALA A 301 15.62 -1.92 -3.63
N VAL A 302 14.41 -1.34 -3.60
CA VAL A 302 13.33 -1.68 -4.55
C VAL A 302 13.35 -0.86 -5.84
N SER A 303 13.93 0.35 -5.79
CA SER A 303 14.05 1.28 -6.94
C SER A 303 14.48 0.66 -8.27
N PRO A 304 15.47 -0.26 -8.36
CA PRO A 304 15.93 -0.80 -9.63
C PRO A 304 14.84 -1.59 -10.39
N TYR A 305 13.88 -2.15 -9.65
CA TYR A 305 13.05 -3.26 -10.11
C TYR A 305 11.61 -2.87 -10.40
N VAL A 306 11.14 -1.77 -9.82
CA VAL A 306 9.74 -1.34 -9.91
C VAL A 306 9.56 -0.11 -10.81
N GLU A 307 8.37 0.05 -11.37
CA GLU A 307 8.02 1.26 -12.12
C GLU A 307 7.77 2.45 -11.18
N LYS A 308 7.02 2.22 -10.10
CA LYS A 308 6.67 3.22 -9.08
C LYS A 308 6.87 2.68 -7.67
N ILE A 309 7.19 3.58 -6.75
CA ILE A 309 7.26 3.29 -5.31
C ILE A 309 6.12 4.02 -4.63
N PHE A 310 5.27 3.24 -3.95
CA PHE A 310 4.28 3.72 -3.01
C PHE A 310 4.73 3.35 -1.59
N VAL A 311 4.12 4.00 -0.59
CA VAL A 311 4.40 3.72 0.82
C VAL A 311 3.13 3.45 1.60
N TYR A 312 3.21 2.52 2.55
CA TYR A 312 2.27 2.41 3.66
C TYR A 312 2.88 3.11 4.88
N GLN A 313 2.47 4.33 5.24
CA GLN A 313 1.56 5.25 4.55
C GLN A 313 2.00 6.69 4.87
N TYR A 314 1.33 7.71 4.31
CA TYR A 314 1.61 9.10 4.60
C TYR A 314 0.81 9.60 5.81
N PRO A 315 -0.54 9.58 5.84
CA PRO A 315 -1.28 9.95 7.04
C PRO A 315 -0.81 9.13 8.26
N GLY A 316 -0.59 9.78 9.39
CA GLY A 316 -0.13 9.12 10.62
C GLY A 316 1.39 8.90 10.72
N LEU A 317 2.09 8.65 9.61
CA LEU A 317 3.51 8.28 9.61
C LEU A 317 4.43 9.35 8.99
N MET A 318 3.88 10.30 8.24
CA MET A 318 4.59 11.44 7.67
C MET A 318 3.75 12.71 7.84
N ASN A 319 4.38 13.80 8.30
CA ASN A 319 3.76 15.12 8.35
C ASN A 319 4.78 16.18 7.95
N ALA A 320 4.37 17.11 7.10
CA ALA A 320 5.22 18.26 6.81
C ALA A 320 5.40 19.14 8.07
N PRO A 321 6.59 19.72 8.31
CA PRO A 321 6.80 20.66 9.39
C PRO A 321 5.78 21.81 9.34
N GLY A 322 5.10 22.06 10.47
CA GLY A 322 4.06 23.09 10.55
C GLY A 322 2.74 22.75 9.83
N SER A 323 2.49 21.46 9.57
CA SER A 323 1.23 20.98 8.99
C SER A 323 -0.01 21.58 9.65
N LYS A 324 -0.95 22.05 8.83
CA LYS A 324 -2.28 22.51 9.26
C LYS A 324 -3.26 21.37 9.52
N ALA A 325 -2.89 20.16 9.13
CA ALA A 325 -3.67 18.94 9.26
C ALA A 325 -2.76 17.84 9.82
N PHE A 326 -2.04 18.13 10.90
CA PHE A 326 -1.14 17.16 11.52
C PHE A 326 -1.94 15.99 12.09
N ALA A 327 -1.56 14.75 11.75
CA ALA A 327 -2.11 13.54 12.35
C ALA A 327 -1.02 12.48 12.44
N GLY A 328 -0.82 11.88 13.63
CA GLY A 328 0.21 10.87 13.86
C GLY A 328 1.15 11.17 15.02
N HIS A 329 2.20 10.36 15.13
CA HIS A 329 3.24 10.53 16.14
C HIS A 329 4.19 11.69 15.75
N PRO A 330 4.74 12.49 16.70
CA PRO A 330 5.68 13.58 16.38
C PRO A 330 6.92 13.17 15.56
N GLU A 331 7.34 11.90 15.66
CA GLU A 331 8.44 11.36 14.83
C GLU A 331 8.14 11.39 13.31
N SER A 332 6.88 11.58 12.92
CA SER A 332 6.46 11.63 11.51
C SER A 332 7.04 12.84 10.77
N GLU A 333 7.26 13.95 11.48
CA GLU A 333 7.93 15.14 10.94
C GLU A 333 9.42 14.87 10.66
N ILE A 334 10.05 14.04 11.50
CA ILE A 334 11.45 13.64 11.33
C ILE A 334 11.58 12.80 10.07
N LEU A 335 10.72 11.79 9.90
CA LEU A 335 10.74 10.94 8.70
C LEU A 335 10.49 11.77 7.43
N TYR A 336 9.47 12.64 7.44
CA TYR A 336 9.20 13.56 6.33
C TYR A 336 10.44 14.38 5.97
N THR A 337 11.03 15.09 6.95
CA THR A 337 12.17 15.98 6.72
C THR A 337 13.37 15.22 6.16
N LYS A 338 13.65 14.01 6.66
CA LYS A 338 14.75 13.18 6.17
C LYS A 338 14.53 12.67 4.75
N LEU A 339 13.30 12.32 4.39
CA LEU A 339 12.97 11.91 3.02
C LEU A 339 13.04 13.08 2.05
N LEU A 340 12.68 14.29 2.49
CA LEU A 340 12.86 15.52 1.72
C LEU A 340 14.34 15.82 1.48
N ASP A 341 15.15 15.82 2.55
CA ASP A 341 16.61 16.04 2.47
C ASP A 341 17.31 15.00 1.57
N SER A 342 16.77 13.78 1.53
CA SER A 342 17.29 12.67 0.72
C SER A 342 16.75 12.65 -0.72
N GLY A 343 15.84 13.57 -1.07
CA GLY A 343 15.27 13.70 -2.41
C GLY A 343 14.26 12.61 -2.80
N PHE A 344 13.66 11.91 -1.83
CA PHE A 344 12.61 10.91 -2.09
C PHE A 344 11.21 11.52 -2.16
N ILE A 345 11.03 12.68 -1.54
CA ILE A 345 9.85 13.54 -1.66
C ILE A 345 10.32 14.95 -2.04
N ASN A 346 9.39 15.77 -2.51
CA ASN A 346 9.65 17.14 -2.96
C ASN A 346 9.03 18.17 -2.01
N HIS A 347 9.33 19.44 -2.22
CA HIS A 347 8.51 20.54 -1.72
C HIS A 347 8.12 21.39 -2.93
N ARG A 348 6.84 21.33 -3.32
CA ARG A 348 6.27 22.23 -4.33
C ARG A 348 5.93 23.59 -3.74
#